data_AF-U5NC80-F1
#
_entry.id   AF-U5NC80-F1
#
_cell.length_a   1.000
_cell.length_b   1.000
_cell.length_c   1.000
_cell.angle_alpha   90.00
_cell.angle_beta   90.00
_cell.angle_gamma   90.00
#
_symmetry.space_group_name_H-M   'P 1'
#
loop_
_entity.id
_entity.type
_entity.pdbx_description
1 polymer ?
#
loop_
_entity_poly.entity_id
_entity_poly.type
_entity_poly.pdbx_seq_one_letter_code
_entity_poly.pdbx_strand_id
1 'polypeptide(L)'
;MFAIIVTRTGKFVARIFRGKFEVSDCCFLISPKIQDQIYFLLEAINLIIFELHKNCPGVKVLKEFEFKPTSIIIPNKELLEKFNSICEDIQIKIENLNKGIEKLERMKKDLHKMIFNQKITIN
;
A
#
# COMPACT_ATOMS: atom_id res chain seq x y z
N MET A 1 -14.10 -3.01 -2.03
CA MET A 1 -13.28 -2.89 -3.25
C MET A 1 -11.83 -3.06 -2.85
N PHE A 2 -11.08 -3.84 -3.62
CA PHE A 2 -9.63 -3.99 -3.44
C PHE A 2 -8.94 -3.29 -4.60
N ALA A 3 -7.92 -2.51 -4.30
CA ALA A 3 -7.10 -1.90 -5.33
C ALA A 3 -5.65 -1.83 -4.90
N ILE A 4 -4.78 -1.77 -5.90
CA ILE A 4 -3.37 -1.51 -5.73
C ILE A 4 -3.16 -0.03 -6.03
N ILE A 5 -2.55 0.69 -5.11
CA ILE A 5 -2.13 2.08 -5.31
C ILE A 5 -0.62 2.06 -5.50
N VAL A 6 -0.17 2.69 -6.58
CA VAL A 6 1.25 2.86 -6.88
C VAL A 6 1.59 4.34 -6.91
N THR A 7 2.62 4.76 -6.18
CA THR A 7 3.07 6.15 -6.23
C THR A 7 3.76 6.45 -7.57
N ARG A 8 3.39 7.57 -8.19
CA ARG A 8 3.94 8.03 -9.48
C ARG A 8 5.25 8.78 -9.33
N THR A 9 5.47 9.44 -8.20
CA THR A 9 6.62 10.30 -7.95
C THR A 9 7.27 10.02 -6.60
N GLY A 10 8.56 10.34 -6.48
CA GLY A 10 9.31 10.16 -5.24
C GLY A 10 9.71 8.70 -5.03
N LYS A 11 9.30 8.12 -3.90
CA LYS A 11 9.56 6.69 -3.62
C LYS A 11 8.46 5.86 -4.27
N PHE A 12 8.80 5.09 -5.29
CA PHE A 12 7.89 4.13 -5.91
C PHE A 12 7.55 3.01 -4.92
N VAL A 13 6.29 2.94 -4.53
CA VAL A 13 5.76 1.93 -3.62
C VAL A 13 4.40 1.53 -4.13
N ALA A 14 4.16 0.22 -4.24
CA ALA A 14 2.84 -0.34 -4.48
C ALA A 14 2.29 -0.91 -3.17
N ARG A 15 1.01 -0.65 -2.88
CA ARG A 15 0.32 -1.19 -1.71
C ARG A 15 -1.12 -1.55 -2.03
N ILE A 16 -1.62 -2.58 -1.36
CA ILE A 16 -3.03 -2.96 -1.42
C ILE A 16 -3.82 -2.12 -0.42
N PHE A 17 -4.96 -1.62 -0.89
CA PHE A 17 -5.94 -0.91 -0.07
C PHE A 17 -7.31 -1.60 -0.18
N ARG A 18 -7.95 -1.76 0.98
CA ARG A 18 -9.28 -2.36 1.12
C ARG A 18 -10.27 -1.30 1.60
N GLY A 19 -11.43 -1.26 0.95
CA GLY A 19 -12.53 -0.39 1.36
C GLY A 19 -12.53 0.95 0.63
N LYS A 20 -12.87 2.02 1.36
CA LYS A 20 -12.94 3.38 0.82
C LYS A 20 -11.65 4.12 1.11
N PHE A 21 -11.09 4.76 0.09
CA PHE A 21 -9.86 5.54 0.18
C PHE A 21 -9.89 6.64 -0.88
N GLU A 22 -9.09 7.67 -0.66
CA GLU A 22 -8.85 8.74 -1.62
C GLU A 22 -7.48 8.55 -2.27
N VAL A 23 -7.40 8.82 -3.57
CA VAL A 23 -6.18 8.67 -4.35
C VAL A 23 -5.76 10.05 -4.84
N SER A 24 -4.52 10.43 -4.58
CA SER A 24 -3.93 11.66 -5.11
C SER A 24 -3.60 11.51 -6.59
N ASP A 25 -3.59 12.62 -7.34
CA ASP A 25 -3.17 12.70 -8.75
C ASP A 25 -1.72 12.21 -9.00
N CYS A 26 -0.92 12.14 -7.93
CA CYS A 26 0.44 11.59 -7.94
C CYS A 26 0.48 10.07 -7.72
N CYS A 27 -0.63 9.36 -7.89
CA CYS A 27 -0.72 7.91 -7.75
C CYS A 27 -1.45 7.27 -8.93
N PHE A 28 -1.04 6.06 -9.30
CA PHE A 28 -1.79 5.18 -10.18
C PHE A 28 -2.69 4.26 -9.36
N LEU A 29 -3.94 4.13 -9.81
CA LEU A 29 -4.89 3.17 -9.28
C LEU A 29 -4.95 1.97 -10.22
N ILE A 30 -4.61 0.80 -9.71
CA ILE A 30 -4.67 -0.46 -10.45
C ILE A 30 -5.74 -1.32 -9.79
N SER A 31 -6.82 -1.57 -10.54
CA SER A 31 -7.89 -2.47 -10.12
C SER A 31 -7.85 -3.73 -10.99
N PRO A 32 -7.64 -4.91 -10.41
CA PRO A 32 -7.61 -6.14 -11.17
C PRO A 32 -9.02 -6.50 -11.65
N LYS A 33 -9.11 -7.02 -12.88
CA LYS A 33 -10.39 -7.56 -13.40
C LYS A 33 -10.84 -8.80 -12.63
N ILE A 34 -9.89 -9.60 -12.15
CA ILE A 34 -10.11 -10.82 -11.35
C ILE A 34 -9.52 -10.57 -9.96
N GLN A 35 -10.36 -10.59 -8.93
CA GLN A 35 -9.94 -10.22 -7.57
C GLN A 35 -8.87 -11.15 -7.00
N ASP A 36 -8.95 -12.45 -7.30
CA ASP A 36 -8.01 -13.47 -6.84
C ASP A 36 -6.58 -13.29 -7.36
N GLN A 37 -6.35 -12.35 -8.27
CA GLN A 37 -5.02 -12.08 -8.81
C GLN A 37 -4.34 -10.89 -8.14
N ILE A 38 -5.01 -10.22 -7.18
CA ILE A 38 -4.51 -8.93 -6.67
C ILE A 38 -3.14 -9.03 -6.00
N TYR A 39 -2.89 -10.07 -5.21
CA TYR A 39 -1.61 -10.26 -4.54
C TYR A 39 -0.50 -10.57 -5.53
N PHE A 40 -0.81 -11.42 -6.50
CA PHE A 40 0.14 -11.78 -7.54
C PHE A 40 0.49 -10.57 -8.42
N LEU A 41 -0.51 -9.74 -8.76
CA LEU A 41 -0.31 -8.49 -9.48
C LEU A 41 0.51 -7.49 -8.68
N LEU A 42 0.30 -7.39 -7.36
CA LEU A 42 1.11 -6.55 -6.48
C LEU A 42 2.59 -6.93 -6.59
N GLU A 43 2.91 -8.22 -6.50
CA GLU A 43 4.30 -8.68 -6.61
C GLU A 43 4.89 -8.45 -8.00
N ALA A 44 4.13 -8.71 -9.06
CA ALA A 44 4.57 -8.41 -10.41
C ALA A 44 4.86 -6.90 -10.59
N ILE A 45 4.02 -6.03 -10.03
CA ILE A 45 4.22 -4.58 -10.03
C ILE A 45 5.47 -4.21 -9.21
N ASN A 46 5.67 -4.81 -8.04
CA ASN A 46 6.85 -4.55 -7.21
C ASN A 46 8.15 -4.90 -7.95
N LEU A 47 8.17 -6.01 -8.69
CA LEU A 47 9.31 -6.40 -9.52
C LEU A 47 9.58 -5.39 -10.65
N ILE A 48 8.53 -4.94 -11.35
CA ILE A 48 8.66 -3.91 -12.39
C ILE A 48 9.20 -2.60 -11.79
N ILE A 49 8.65 -2.16 -10.65
CA ILE A 49 9.10 -0.97 -9.93
C ILE A 49 10.58 -1.10 -9.52
N PHE A 50 10.99 -2.27 -9.02
CA PHE A 50 12.37 -2.53 -8.61
C PHE A 50 13.35 -2.38 -9.78
N GLU A 51 13.03 -2.97 -10.94
CA GLU A 51 13.84 -2.86 -12.15
C GLU A 51 13.90 -1.40 -12.66
N LEU A 52 12.78 -0.69 -12.68
CA LEU A 52 12.73 0.73 -13.06
C LEU A 52 13.58 1.59 -12.10
N HIS A 53 13.57 1.26 -10.80
CA HIS A 53 14.33 2.01 -9.80
C HIS A 53 15.84 1.91 -9.99
N LYS A 54 16.34 0.79 -10.52
CA LYS A 54 17.77 0.54 -10.79
C LYS A 54 18.34 1.44 -11.88
N ASN A 55 17.51 1.83 -12.85
CA ASN A 55 17.96 2.46 -14.09
C ASN A 55 17.80 4.00 -14.13
N CYS A 56 17.28 4.63 -13.06
CA CYS A 56 17.04 6.08 -13.03
C CYS A 56 17.89 6.84 -11.98
N PRO A 57 18.96 7.54 -12.40
CA PRO A 57 19.61 8.56 -11.60
C PRO A 57 18.87 9.91 -11.78
N GLY A 58 18.02 10.32 -10.83
CA GLY A 58 17.29 11.60 -10.88
C GLY A 58 15.92 11.57 -10.22
N VAL A 59 15.08 12.59 -10.50
CA VAL A 59 13.67 12.63 -10.04
C VAL A 59 12.91 11.49 -10.71
N LYS A 60 12.56 10.50 -9.90
CA LYS A 60 11.92 9.27 -10.35
C LYS A 60 10.43 9.53 -10.59
N VAL A 61 10.03 9.56 -11.87
CA VAL A 61 8.63 9.69 -12.29
C VAL A 61 8.26 8.47 -13.12
N LEU A 62 7.28 7.73 -12.65
CA LEU A 62 6.81 6.54 -13.33
C LEU A 62 5.79 6.94 -14.38
N LYS A 63 5.98 6.48 -15.63
CA LYS A 63 5.09 6.81 -16.74
C LYS A 63 4.11 5.67 -16.98
N GLU A 64 2.89 6.00 -17.37
CA GLU A 64 1.79 5.03 -17.53
C GLU A 64 2.13 3.91 -18.54
N PHE A 65 2.94 4.20 -19.56
CA PHE A 65 3.35 3.22 -20.56
C PHE A 65 4.40 2.21 -20.06
N GLU A 66 5.07 2.46 -18.93
CA GLU A 66 6.07 1.54 -18.38
C GLU A 66 5.43 0.28 -17.78
N PHE A 67 4.12 0.32 -17.51
CA PHE A 67 3.32 -0.86 -17.13
C PHE A 67 2.76 -1.65 -18.32
N LYS A 68 2.80 -1.09 -19.54
CA LYS A 68 1.94 -1.56 -20.65
C LYS A 68 2.39 -2.82 -21.41
N PRO A 69 3.66 -3.26 -21.47
CA PRO A 69 4.01 -4.44 -22.26
C PRO A 69 4.48 -5.66 -21.46
N THR A 70 4.34 -5.69 -20.13
CA THR A 70 4.72 -6.90 -19.36
C THR A 70 3.59 -7.93 -19.46
N SER A 71 3.70 -8.89 -20.37
CA SER A 71 2.86 -10.09 -20.33
C SER A 71 3.19 -10.88 -19.07
N ILE A 72 2.30 -10.87 -18.08
CA ILE A 72 2.51 -11.60 -16.83
C ILE A 72 1.90 -13.00 -16.99
N ILE A 73 2.74 -14.03 -16.82
CA ILE A 73 2.27 -15.42 -16.82
C ILE A 73 1.60 -15.68 -15.47
N ILE A 74 0.31 -15.99 -15.51
CA ILE A 74 -0.45 -16.31 -14.30
C ILE A 74 -0.22 -17.80 -13.96
N PRO A 75 0.13 -18.12 -12.70
CA PRO A 75 0.30 -19.50 -12.26
C PRO A 75 -1.03 -20.29 -12.31
N ASN A 76 -0.93 -21.62 -12.17
CA ASN A 76 -2.13 -22.44 -12.07
C ASN A 76 -2.96 -22.07 -10.82
N LYS A 77 -4.24 -22.44 -10.83
CA LYS A 77 -5.20 -22.05 -9.79
C LYS A 77 -4.78 -22.50 -8.38
N GLU A 78 -4.32 -23.73 -8.23
CA GLU A 78 -3.93 -24.29 -6.93
C GLU A 78 -2.73 -23.55 -6.31
N LEU A 79 -1.72 -23.21 -7.13
CA LEU A 79 -0.57 -22.44 -6.68
C LEU A 79 -0.97 -21.00 -6.34
N LEU A 80 -1.85 -20.39 -7.14
CA LEU A 80 -2.37 -19.05 -6.87
C LEU A 80 -3.15 -19.00 -5.55
N GLU A 81 -3.98 -20.00 -5.27
CA GLU A 81 -4.73 -20.11 -4.01
C GLU A 81 -3.79 -20.22 -2.79
N LYS A 82 -2.79 -21.10 -2.87
CA LYS A 82 -1.77 -21.25 -1.82
C LYS A 82 -1.01 -19.94 -1.59
N PHE A 83 -0.60 -19.28 -2.66
CA PHE A 83 0.07 -17.99 -2.60
C PHE A 83 -0.81 -16.92 -1.96
N ASN A 84 -2.06 -16.80 -2.40
CA ASN A 84 -3.01 -15.84 -1.88
C ASN A 84 -3.29 -16.05 -0.39
N SER A 85 -3.41 -17.30 0.07
CA SER A 85 -3.62 -17.58 1.50
C SER A 85 -2.50 -17.02 2.36
N ILE A 86 -1.24 -17.15 1.92
CA ILE A 86 -0.08 -16.62 2.63
C ILE A 86 -0.12 -15.08 2.63
N CYS A 87 -0.38 -14.47 1.47
CA CYS A 87 -0.43 -13.02 1.34
C CYS A 87 -1.61 -12.40 2.12
N GLU A 88 -2.75 -13.08 2.19
CA GLU A 88 -3.93 -12.67 2.96
C GLU A 88 -3.59 -12.56 4.45
N ASP A 89 -2.97 -13.59 5.02
CA ASP A 89 -2.57 -13.60 6.44
C ASP A 89 -1.60 -12.45 6.76
N ILE A 90 -0.66 -12.19 5.86
CA ILE A 90 0.29 -11.07 6.00
C ILE A 90 -0.45 -9.73 5.90
N GLN A 91 -1.34 -9.58 4.92
CA GLN A 91 -2.10 -8.35 4.71
C GLN A 91 -2.98 -8.02 5.93
N ILE A 92 -3.67 -9.01 6.50
CA ILE A 92 -4.48 -8.84 7.71
C ILE A 92 -3.62 -8.36 8.88
N LYS A 93 -2.42 -8.93 9.07
CA LYS A 93 -1.49 -8.49 10.12
C LYS A 93 -1.07 -7.03 9.92
N ILE A 94 -0.73 -6.63 8.71
CA ILE A 94 -0.38 -5.23 8.37
C ILE A 94 -1.54 -4.30 8.72
N GLU A 95 -2.76 -4.65 8.32
CA GLU A 95 -3.95 -3.85 8.58
C GLU A 95 -4.25 -3.69 10.08
N ASN A 96 -4.11 -4.76 10.84
CA ASN A 96 -4.31 -4.74 12.29
C ASN A 96 -3.26 -3.87 12.99
N LEU A 97 -2.00 -3.96 12.55
CA LEU A 97 -0.92 -3.11 13.09
C LEU A 97 -1.17 -1.63 12.79
N ASN A 98 -1.58 -1.28 11.56
CA ASN A 98 -1.91 0.09 11.19
C ASN A 98 -3.05 0.66 12.04
N LYS A 99 -4.13 -0.13 12.24
CA LYS A 99 -5.23 0.26 13.15
C LYS A 99 -4.75 0.48 14.58
N GLY A 100 -3.82 -0.35 15.06
CA GLY A 100 -3.19 -0.21 16.37
C GLY A 100 -2.43 1.11 16.50
N ILE A 101 -1.60 1.44 15.50
CA ILE A 101 -0.84 2.70 15.44
C ILE A 101 -1.80 3.90 15.47
N GLU A 102 -2.83 3.91 14.64
CA GLU A 102 -3.82 4.99 14.60
C GLU A 102 -4.57 5.18 15.93
N LYS A 103 -4.85 4.07 16.63
CA LYS A 103 -5.48 4.13 17.96
C LYS A 103 -4.52 4.73 18.99
N LEU A 104 -3.27 4.29 19.00
CA LEU A 104 -2.24 4.78 19.93
C LEU A 104 -1.93 6.26 19.70
N GLU A 105 -1.82 6.72 18.45
CA GLU A 105 -1.61 8.14 18.15
C GLU A 105 -2.79 9.01 18.60
N ARG A 106 -4.03 8.53 18.47
CA ARG A 106 -5.20 9.21 19.04
C ARG A 106 -5.14 9.30 20.56
N MET A 107 -4.89 8.19 21.23
CA MET A 107 -4.76 8.15 22.69
C MET A 107 -3.65 9.08 23.19
N LYS A 108 -2.49 9.08 22.54
CA LYS A 108 -1.38 9.99 22.84
C LYS A 108 -1.81 11.45 22.71
N LYS A 109 -2.50 11.82 21.62
CA LYS A 109 -2.98 13.18 21.40
C LYS A 109 -3.99 13.62 22.45
N ASP A 110 -4.89 12.73 22.87
CA ASP A 110 -5.90 13.02 23.89
C ASP A 110 -5.28 13.15 25.29
N LEU A 111 -4.38 12.24 25.67
CA LEU A 111 -3.61 12.33 26.91
C LEU A 111 -2.78 13.62 26.96
N HIS A 112 -2.11 13.97 25.87
CA HIS A 112 -1.36 15.22 25.78
C HIS A 112 -2.29 16.42 26.03
N LYS A 113 -3.46 16.49 25.39
CA LYS A 113 -4.44 17.55 25.67
C LYS A 113 -4.87 17.57 27.13
N MET A 114 -5.12 16.42 27.76
CA MET A 114 -5.54 16.35 29.16
C MET A 114 -4.46 16.88 30.11
N ILE A 115 -3.21 16.49 29.90
CA ILE A 115 -2.06 16.93 30.72
C ILE A 115 -1.89 18.46 30.62
N PHE A 116 -1.94 19.01 29.41
CA PHE A 116 -1.73 20.44 29.19
C PHE A 116 -2.98 21.31 29.46
N ASN A 117 -4.19 20.74 29.42
CA ASN A 117 -5.41 21.45 29.80
C ASN A 117 -5.66 21.48 31.31
N GLN A 118 -5.02 20.60 32.09
CA GLN A 118 -4.88 20.82 33.53
C GLN A 118 -3.92 22.00 33.71
N LYS A 119 -4.48 23.22 33.72
CA LYS A 119 -3.77 24.42 34.18
C LYS A 119 -3.22 24.10 35.57
N ILE A 120 -1.92 23.87 35.67
CA ILE A 120 -1.21 23.93 36.94
C ILE A 120 -1.29 25.41 37.35
N THR A 121 -2.32 25.76 38.12
CA THR A 121 -2.35 27.04 38.83
C THR A 121 -1.38 26.89 39.97
N ILE A 122 -0.14 27.34 39.76
CA ILE A 122 0.82 27.54 40.83
C ILE A 122 0.35 28.83 41.53
N ASN A 123 -0.37 28.66 42.64
CA ASN A 123 -0.61 29.76 43.60
C ASN A 123 0.61 29.95 44.48
#